data_AF-A0A7S2J2E8-F1
#
_entry.id   AF-A0A7S2J2E8-F1
#
_cell.length_a   1.000
_cell.length_b   1.000
_cell.length_c   1.000
_cell.angle_alpha   90.00
_cell.angle_beta   90.00
_cell.angle_gamma   90.00
#
_symmetry.space_group_name_H-M   'P 1'
#
loop_
_entity.id
_entity.type
_entity.pdbx_description
1 polymer ?
#
loop_
_entity_poly.entity_id
_entity_poly.type
_entity_poly.pdbx_seq_one_letter_code
_entity_poly.pdbx_strand_id
1 'polypeptide(L)'
;VTSILRLVMDHGYLLALTEYQGKRIIQDNVCFSSFTFLVGFLVVFRTSQAYARFWDGCTATHHMRAEWWNACSALVSFCKFVKCPTEASVRFQHLLVRLFSMLHAVALADIEDSNKDEVSDVAAFRYELVDGGGIDQESLRVLKHCDAKVELITPW
;
A
#
# COMPACT_ATOMS: atom_id res chain seq x y z
N VAL A 1 -28.12 -18.79 -56.07
CA VAL A 1 -27.03 -18.89 -55.07
C VAL A 1 -26.85 -20.31 -54.55
N THR A 2 -27.91 -21.10 -54.39
CA THR A 2 -27.89 -22.49 -53.88
C THR A 2 -27.30 -23.55 -54.83
N SER A 3 -27.38 -23.38 -56.15
CA SER A 3 -26.89 -24.40 -57.12
C SER A 3 -25.37 -24.37 -57.33
N ILE A 4 -24.76 -23.19 -57.32
CA ILE A 4 -23.29 -23.02 -57.45
C ILE A 4 -22.59 -23.57 -56.20
N LEU A 5 -23.21 -23.37 -55.03
CA LEU A 5 -22.70 -23.85 -53.75
C LEU A 5 -22.69 -25.38 -53.67
N ARG A 6 -23.71 -26.05 -54.25
CA ARG A 6 -23.74 -27.52 -54.36
C ARG A 6 -22.70 -28.05 -55.35
N LEU A 7 -22.47 -27.36 -56.48
CA LEU A 7 -21.50 -27.78 -57.49
C LEU A 7 -20.05 -27.67 -56.99
N VAL A 8 -19.76 -26.66 -56.17
CA VAL A 8 -18.45 -26.51 -55.48
C VAL A 8 -18.27 -27.55 -54.35
N MET A 9 -19.37 -27.99 -53.74
CA MET A 9 -19.38 -29.00 -52.69
C MET A 9 -19.18 -30.42 -53.25
N ASP A 10 -19.78 -30.76 -54.40
CA ASP A 10 -19.59 -32.04 -55.10
C ASP A 10 -18.18 -32.20 -55.68
N HIS A 11 -17.49 -31.10 -56.01
CA HIS A 11 -16.11 -31.13 -56.51
C HIS A 11 -15.03 -31.16 -55.42
N GLY A 12 -15.38 -31.34 -54.15
CA GLY A 12 -14.42 -31.58 -53.05
C GLY A 12 -13.54 -30.38 -52.66
N TYR A 13 -13.66 -29.23 -53.34
CA TYR A 13 -12.88 -28.02 -53.04
C TYR A 13 -13.20 -27.41 -51.66
N LEU A 14 -14.42 -27.59 -51.15
CA LEU A 14 -14.84 -27.11 -49.83
C LEU A 14 -14.25 -27.95 -48.68
N LEU A 15 -14.02 -29.25 -48.91
CA LEU A 15 -13.29 -30.12 -47.98
C LEU A 15 -11.79 -29.76 -47.95
N ALA A 16 -11.18 -29.48 -49.10
CA ALA A 16 -9.78 -29.05 -49.15
C ALA A 16 -9.54 -27.71 -48.43
N LEU A 17 -10.48 -26.75 -48.54
CA LEU A 17 -10.39 -25.47 -47.83
C LEU A 17 -10.62 -25.60 -46.32
N THR A 18 -11.59 -26.42 -45.89
CA THR A 18 -11.83 -26.66 -44.45
C THR A 18 -10.70 -27.46 -43.81
N GLU A 19 -10.10 -28.42 -44.51
CA GLU A 19 -8.96 -29.19 -44.03
C GLU A 19 -7.67 -28.34 -43.96
N TYR A 20 -7.46 -27.44 -44.92
CA TYR A 20 -6.32 -26.52 -44.95
C TYR A 20 -6.44 -25.40 -43.90
N GLN A 21 -7.64 -24.88 -43.67
CA GLN A 21 -7.90 -23.88 -42.63
C GLN A 21 -7.90 -24.50 -41.22
N GLY A 22 -8.42 -25.71 -41.05
CA GLY A 22 -8.37 -26.47 -39.79
C GLY A 22 -6.93 -26.87 -39.39
N LYS A 23 -6.09 -27.27 -40.36
CA LYS A 23 -4.67 -27.61 -40.09
C LYS A 23 -3.85 -26.41 -39.60
N ARG A 24 -4.07 -25.20 -40.12
CA ARG A 24 -3.34 -23.99 -39.67
C ARG A 24 -3.74 -23.56 -38.26
N ILE A 25 -5.04 -23.61 -37.92
CA ILE A 25 -5.54 -23.24 -36.59
C ILE A 25 -5.05 -24.22 -35.52
N ILE A 26 -4.92 -25.51 -35.85
CA ILE A 26 -4.39 -26.54 -34.92
C ILE A 26 -2.86 -26.47 -34.79
N GLN A 27 -2.13 -26.06 -35.84
CA GLN A 27 -0.67 -25.84 -35.77
C GLN A 27 -0.30 -24.62 -34.92
N ASP A 28 -1.12 -23.56 -34.94
CA ASP A 28 -0.90 -22.36 -34.11
C ASP A 28 -1.27 -22.57 -32.62
N ASN A 29 -1.90 -23.70 -32.27
CA ASN A 29 -2.30 -24.03 -30.90
C ASN A 29 -1.09 -24.21 -29.96
N VAL A 30 0.04 -24.72 -30.46
CA VAL A 30 1.24 -24.92 -29.62
C VAL A 30 1.86 -23.58 -29.22
N CYS A 31 1.91 -22.61 -30.15
CA CYS A 31 2.43 -21.27 -29.89
C CYS A 31 1.50 -20.52 -28.92
N PHE A 32 0.19 -20.58 -29.16
CA PHE A 32 -0.81 -19.96 -28.29
C PHE A 32 -0.84 -20.58 -26.88
N SER A 33 -0.75 -21.91 -26.78
CA SER A 33 -0.69 -22.62 -25.49
C SER A 33 0.58 -22.28 -24.71
N SER A 34 1.74 -22.25 -25.38
CA SER A 34 3.02 -21.87 -24.76
C SER A 34 3.01 -20.41 -24.29
N PHE A 35 2.48 -19.50 -25.11
CA PHE A 35 2.31 -18.10 -24.76
C PHE A 35 1.37 -17.93 -23.55
N THR A 36 0.20 -18.57 -23.57
CA THR A 36 -0.78 -18.52 -22.48
C THR A 36 -0.21 -19.10 -21.20
N PHE A 37 0.55 -20.20 -21.29
CA PHE A 37 1.27 -20.78 -20.16
C PHE A 37 2.28 -19.80 -19.56
N LEU A 38 3.12 -19.16 -20.40
CA LEU A 38 4.10 -18.19 -19.94
C LEU A 38 3.45 -16.96 -19.30
N VAL A 39 2.38 -16.43 -19.90
CA VAL A 39 1.62 -15.31 -19.33
C VAL A 39 0.98 -15.71 -18.01
N GLY A 40 0.34 -16.88 -17.95
CA GLY A 40 -0.25 -17.40 -16.71
C GLY A 40 0.78 -17.58 -15.61
N PHE A 41 1.92 -18.19 -15.94
CA PHE A 41 3.05 -18.34 -15.01
C PHE A 41 3.57 -16.99 -14.53
N LEU A 42 3.81 -16.03 -15.43
CA LEU A 42 4.31 -14.70 -15.08
C LEU A 42 3.34 -13.93 -14.20
N VAL A 43 2.04 -14.01 -14.48
CA VAL A 43 0.99 -13.37 -13.68
C VAL A 43 0.97 -13.96 -12.27
N VAL A 44 0.97 -15.28 -12.12
CA VAL A 44 0.98 -15.94 -10.81
C VAL A 44 2.26 -15.61 -10.06
N PHE A 45 3.41 -15.69 -10.72
CA PHE A 45 4.71 -15.40 -10.10
C PHE A 45 4.80 -13.94 -9.64
N ARG A 46 4.44 -12.96 -10.50
CA ARG A 46 4.42 -11.54 -10.11
C ARG A 46 3.43 -11.26 -9.00
N THR A 47 2.23 -11.83 -9.07
CA THR A 47 1.19 -11.60 -8.05
C THR A 47 1.63 -12.20 -6.71
N SER A 48 2.25 -13.38 -6.70
CA SER A 48 2.79 -13.99 -5.48
C SER A 48 3.86 -13.11 -4.82
N GLN A 49 4.79 -12.57 -5.60
CA GLN A 49 5.83 -11.67 -5.09
C GLN A 49 5.27 -10.34 -4.58
N ALA A 50 4.30 -9.75 -5.31
CA ALA A 50 3.62 -8.53 -4.89
C ALA A 50 2.82 -8.74 -3.60
N TYR A 51 2.13 -9.88 -3.49
CA TYR A 51 1.36 -10.24 -2.30
C TYR A 51 2.25 -10.44 -1.07
N ALA A 52 3.40 -11.09 -1.21
CA ALA A 52 4.37 -11.22 -0.12
C ALA A 52 4.83 -9.84 0.38
N ARG A 53 5.25 -8.94 -0.53
CA ARG A 53 5.66 -7.57 -0.18
C ARG A 53 4.54 -6.75 0.47
N PHE A 54 3.31 -6.92 0.00
CA PHE A 54 2.15 -6.26 0.59
C PHE A 54 1.97 -6.67 2.06
N TRP A 55 2.00 -7.98 2.35
CA TRP A 55 1.86 -8.47 3.72
C TRP A 55 3.04 -8.14 4.62
N ASP A 56 4.25 -8.15 4.09
CA ASP A 56 5.44 -7.70 4.81
C ASP A 56 5.30 -6.21 5.20
N GLY A 57 4.81 -5.37 4.28
CA GLY A 57 4.50 -3.97 4.54
C GLY A 57 3.42 -3.78 5.61
N CYS A 58 2.29 -4.49 5.51
CA CYS A 58 1.24 -4.44 6.52
C CYS A 58 1.75 -4.86 7.91
N THR A 59 2.54 -5.92 7.96
CA THR A 59 3.13 -6.44 9.21
C THR A 59 4.10 -5.44 9.82
N ALA A 60 4.96 -4.82 9.00
CA ALA A 60 5.89 -3.78 9.43
C ALA A 60 5.16 -2.57 10.03
N THR A 61 4.09 -2.09 9.40
CA THR A 61 3.28 -0.98 9.91
C THR A 61 2.60 -1.31 11.24
N HIS A 62 2.11 -2.55 11.40
CA HIS A 62 1.56 -2.99 12.68
C HIS A 62 2.63 -3.12 13.77
N HIS A 63 3.82 -3.61 13.45
CA HIS A 63 4.95 -3.65 14.36
C HIS A 63 5.38 -2.25 14.81
N MET A 64 5.52 -1.32 13.87
CA MET A 64 5.84 0.08 14.16
C MET A 64 4.87 0.70 15.17
N ARG A 65 3.55 0.50 14.98
CA ARG A 65 2.53 0.94 15.94
C ARG A 65 2.69 0.30 17.32
N ALA A 66 2.99 -1.00 17.36
CA ALA A 66 3.17 -1.73 18.61
C ALA A 66 4.38 -1.23 19.40
N GLU A 67 5.51 -1.01 18.72
CA GLU A 67 6.74 -0.49 19.33
C GLU A 67 6.55 0.93 19.89
N TRP A 68 5.88 1.81 19.15
CA TRP A 68 5.57 3.15 19.63
C TRP A 68 4.62 3.17 20.83
N TRP A 69 3.59 2.34 20.80
CA TRP A 69 2.70 2.18 21.95
C TRP A 69 3.46 1.69 23.18
N ASN A 70 4.33 0.70 23.01
CA ASN A 70 5.15 0.14 24.08
C ASN A 70 6.12 1.20 24.66
N ALA A 71 6.80 1.96 23.79
CA ALA A 71 7.69 3.04 24.20
C ALA A 71 6.95 4.13 25.00
N CYS A 72 5.79 4.58 24.51
CA CYS A 72 4.94 5.55 25.22
C CYS A 72 4.50 5.01 26.59
N SER A 73 4.01 3.77 26.65
CA SER A 73 3.59 3.13 27.90
C SER A 73 4.72 3.01 28.91
N ALA A 74 5.93 2.65 28.45
CA ALA A 74 7.12 2.58 29.29
C ALA A 74 7.48 3.96 29.88
N LEU A 75 7.50 5.01 29.06
CA LEU A 75 7.77 6.38 29.51
C LEU A 75 6.74 6.86 30.54
N VAL A 76 5.46 6.62 30.30
CA VAL A 76 4.38 6.93 31.25
C VAL A 76 4.54 6.14 32.55
N SER A 77 4.99 4.89 32.49
CA SER A 77 5.23 4.07 33.68
C SER A 77 6.36 4.63 34.55
N PHE A 78 7.43 5.16 33.95
CA PHE A 78 8.54 5.78 34.69
C PHE A 78 8.12 7.05 35.43
N CYS A 79 7.11 7.77 34.92
CA CYS A 79 6.57 8.94 35.58
C CYS A 79 5.98 8.62 36.98
N LYS A 80 5.64 7.36 37.27
CA LYS A 80 5.10 6.94 38.59
C LYS A 80 6.12 7.00 39.71
N PHE A 81 7.42 6.97 39.40
CA PHE A 81 8.50 6.95 40.39
C PHE A 81 9.15 8.33 40.59
N VAL A 82 8.70 9.34 39.86
CA VAL A 82 9.28 10.69 39.92
C VAL A 82 8.77 11.43 41.16
N LYS A 83 9.68 12.11 41.86
CA LYS A 83 9.37 12.92 43.06
C LYS A 83 8.87 14.35 42.73
N CYS A 84 8.28 14.55 41.56
CA CYS A 84 7.82 15.86 41.09
C CYS A 84 6.36 16.11 41.50
N PRO A 85 5.89 17.36 41.45
CA PRO A 85 4.47 17.66 41.60
C PRO A 85 3.62 16.87 40.58
N THR A 86 2.47 16.36 41.01
CA THR A 86 1.55 15.57 40.17
C THR A 86 1.12 16.33 38.91
N GLU A 87 0.96 17.64 38.99
CA GLU A 87 0.61 18.48 37.84
C GLU A 87 1.68 18.42 36.74
N ALA A 88 2.96 18.47 37.12
CA ALA A 88 4.07 18.43 36.17
C ALA A 88 4.18 17.05 35.49
N SER A 89 3.96 15.96 36.22
CA SER A 89 3.98 14.61 35.63
C SER A 89 2.80 14.37 34.70
N VAL A 90 1.60 14.85 35.04
CA VAL A 90 0.42 14.78 34.16
C VAL A 90 0.63 15.61 32.89
N ARG A 91 1.18 16.83 33.02
CA ARG A 91 1.49 17.68 31.85
C ARG A 91 2.47 17.01 30.90
N PHE A 92 3.51 16.37 31.43
CA PHE A 92 4.48 15.63 30.64
C PHE A 92 3.85 14.40 29.96
N GLN A 93 3.04 13.61 30.68
CA GLN A 93 2.33 12.46 30.10
C GLN A 93 1.39 12.88 28.96
N HIS A 94 0.65 13.98 29.13
CA HIS A 94 -0.20 14.51 28.07
C HIS A 94 0.61 14.93 26.84
N LEU A 95 1.74 15.61 27.03
CA LEU A 95 2.63 15.99 25.93
C LEU A 95 3.16 14.76 25.19
N LEU A 96 3.62 13.73 25.90
CA LEU A 96 4.07 12.47 25.31
C LEU A 96 2.97 11.81 24.46
N VAL A 97 1.76 11.66 24.99
CA VAL A 97 0.66 11.02 24.24
C VAL A 97 0.33 11.79 22.96
N ARG A 98 0.36 13.13 23.00
CA ARG A 98 0.15 13.99 21.82
C ARG A 98 1.25 13.81 20.78
N LEU A 99 2.52 13.82 21.21
CA LEU A 99 3.68 13.62 20.33
C LEU A 99 3.65 12.24 19.66
N PHE A 100 3.36 11.17 20.42
CA PHE A 100 3.23 9.82 19.85
C PHE A 100 2.03 9.69 18.90
N SER A 101 0.91 10.34 19.21
CA SER A 101 -0.25 10.39 18.30
C SER A 101 0.10 11.08 16.98
N MET A 102 0.84 12.19 17.04
CA MET A 102 1.25 12.95 15.86
C MET A 102 2.32 12.21 15.05
N LEU A 103 3.33 11.66 15.72
CA LEU A 103 4.38 10.81 15.13
C LEU A 103 3.75 9.67 14.33
N HIS A 104 2.73 9.01 14.90
CA HIS A 104 2.05 7.91 14.22
C HIS A 104 1.33 8.35 12.94
N ALA A 105 0.59 9.45 13.00
CA ALA A 105 -0.13 9.97 11.82
C ALA A 105 0.83 10.45 10.72
N VAL A 106 1.90 11.14 11.09
CA VAL A 106 2.91 11.65 10.15
C VAL A 106 3.67 10.51 9.49
N ALA A 107 4.07 9.48 10.23
CA ALA A 107 4.75 8.35 9.61
C ALA A 107 3.85 7.54 8.68
N LEU A 108 2.54 7.43 8.99
CA LEU A 108 1.58 6.86 8.06
C LEU A 108 1.42 7.72 6.80
N ALA A 109 1.49 9.04 6.94
CA ALA A 109 1.47 9.96 5.80
C ALA A 109 2.70 9.79 4.89
N ASP A 110 3.87 9.52 5.47
CA ASP A 110 5.09 9.26 4.69
C ASP A 110 5.08 7.89 4.00
N ILE A 111 4.44 6.89 4.61
CA ILE A 111 4.23 5.55 3.99
C ILE A 111 3.15 5.60 2.90
N GLU A 112 2.16 6.49 3.07
CA GLU A 112 1.13 6.73 2.08
C GLU A 112 1.75 7.44 0.87
N ASP A 113 2.23 6.66 -0.10
CA ASP A 113 2.71 7.13 -1.41
C ASP A 113 1.55 7.78 -2.18
N SER A 114 1.31 9.03 -1.83
CA SER A 114 0.41 9.93 -2.51
C SER A 114 1.25 10.58 -3.59
N ASN A 115 1.23 10.02 -4.80
CA ASN A 115 1.87 10.60 -5.99
C ASN A 115 1.16 11.91 -6.43
N LYS A 116 0.84 12.76 -5.47
CA LYS A 116 -0.09 13.89 -5.50
C LYS A 116 0.56 15.06 -4.76
N ASP A 117 0.60 16.22 -5.40
CA ASP A 117 1.31 17.39 -4.91
C ASP A 117 0.62 18.08 -3.71
N GLU A 118 -0.64 17.74 -3.41
CA GLU A 118 -1.42 18.39 -2.36
C GLU A 118 -1.45 17.59 -1.05
N VAL A 119 -0.99 18.23 0.03
CA VAL A 119 -0.98 17.69 1.41
C VAL A 119 -2.38 17.29 1.89
N SER A 120 -3.45 17.93 1.39
CA SER A 120 -4.85 17.62 1.75
C SER A 120 -5.35 16.27 1.22
N ASP A 121 -4.66 15.71 0.23
CA ASP A 121 -5.05 14.45 -0.41
C ASP A 121 -4.51 13.21 0.32
N VAL A 122 -3.57 13.40 1.26
CA VAL A 122 -3.01 12.33 2.09
C VAL A 122 -4.02 11.95 3.17
N ALA A 123 -4.56 10.73 3.09
CA ALA A 123 -5.59 10.24 4.01
C ALA A 123 -5.11 10.18 5.46
N ALA A 124 -3.80 9.96 5.68
CA ALA A 124 -3.22 9.88 7.01
C ALA A 124 -3.33 11.19 7.80
N PHE A 125 -3.30 12.37 7.14
CA PHE A 125 -3.53 13.65 7.83
C PHE A 125 -4.98 13.87 8.26
N ARG A 126 -5.91 13.01 7.82
CA ARG A 126 -7.30 13.02 8.26
C ARG A 126 -7.54 12.17 9.51
N TYR A 127 -6.53 11.45 10.00
CA TYR A 127 -6.66 10.73 11.26
C TYR A 127 -6.88 11.70 12.41
N GLU A 128 -7.77 11.30 13.32
CA GLU A 128 -8.02 12.05 14.54
C GLU A 128 -6.76 11.99 15.43
N LEU A 129 -6.20 13.17 15.71
CA LEU A 129 -5.07 13.32 16.61
C LEU A 129 -5.57 13.55 18.03
N VAL A 130 -4.92 12.93 19.01
CA VAL A 130 -5.17 13.23 20.41
C VAL A 130 -4.65 14.64 20.72
N ASP A 131 -5.56 15.60 20.87
CA ASP A 131 -5.31 17.01 21.21
C ASP A 131 -4.11 17.65 20.48
N GLY A 132 -4.16 17.67 19.15
CA GLY A 132 -3.10 18.25 18.32
C GLY A 132 -2.85 19.75 18.55
N GLY A 133 -3.85 20.49 19.05
CA GLY A 133 -3.71 21.91 19.41
C GLY A 133 -2.98 22.16 20.73
N GLY A 134 -2.69 21.10 21.49
CA GLY A 134 -1.96 21.16 22.74
C GLY A 134 -0.44 21.28 22.63
N ILE A 135 0.10 21.31 21.39
CA ILE A 135 1.51 21.61 21.09
C ILE A 135 1.64 23.10 20.80
N ASP A 136 2.79 23.68 21.11
CA ASP A 136 3.06 25.09 20.85
C ASP A 136 2.93 25.43 19.35
N GLN A 137 2.38 26.61 19.09
CA GLN A 137 2.05 27.03 17.74
C GLN A 137 3.29 27.23 16.86
N GLU A 138 4.45 27.49 17.47
CA GLU A 138 5.73 27.62 16.78
C GLU A 138 6.20 26.26 16.24
N SER A 139 6.25 25.24 17.09
CA SER A 139 6.62 23.87 16.70
C SER A 139 5.67 23.30 15.65
N LEU A 140 4.36 23.59 15.75
CA LEU A 140 3.39 23.19 14.70
C LEU A 140 3.67 23.86 13.35
N ARG A 141 4.13 25.11 13.33
CA ARG A 141 4.54 25.79 12.09
C ARG A 141 5.80 25.18 11.51
N VAL A 142 6.80 24.90 12.34
CA VAL A 142 8.04 24.23 11.92
C VAL A 142 7.71 22.86 11.33
N LEU A 143 6.85 22.09 12.00
CA LEU A 143 6.42 20.77 11.53
C LEU A 143 5.69 20.84 10.18
N LYS A 144 4.82 21.84 9.98
CA LYS A 144 4.10 22.04 8.72
C LYS A 144 5.04 22.30 7.54
N HIS A 145 6.14 23.00 7.76
CA HIS A 145 7.10 23.38 6.73
C HIS A 145 8.28 22.41 6.60
N CYS A 146 8.39 21.41 7.48
CA CYS A 146 9.44 20.41 7.41
C CYS A 146 9.07 19.30 6.42
N ASP A 147 10.04 18.91 5.58
CA ASP A 147 9.91 17.73 4.72
C ASP A 147 10.05 16.44 5.55
N ALA A 148 11.05 16.39 6.44
CA ALA A 148 11.37 15.26 7.32
C ALA A 148 10.64 15.38 8.67
N LYS A 149 9.33 15.14 8.67
CA LYS A 149 8.47 15.37 9.84
C LYS A 149 8.65 14.32 10.95
N VAL A 150 8.89 13.06 10.58
CA VAL A 150 9.11 11.96 11.53
C VAL A 150 10.41 12.16 12.32
N GLU A 151 11.48 12.52 11.61
CA GLU A 151 12.81 12.78 12.17
C GLU A 151 12.81 14.01 13.06
N LEU A 152 11.89 14.95 12.83
CA LEU A 152 11.71 16.14 13.65
C LEU A 152 10.96 15.84 14.96
N ILE A 153 9.89 15.03 14.93
CA ILE A 153 9.10 14.71 16.14
C ILE A 153 9.83 13.74 17.06
N THR A 154 10.60 12.78 16.52
CA THR A 154 11.30 11.76 17.31
C THR A 154 12.22 12.32 18.42
N PRO A 155 13.00 13.40 18.21
CA PRO A 155 13.83 14.00 19.26
C PRO A 155 13.10 14.98 20.21
N TRP A 156 11.85 15.36 19.93
CA TRP A 156 11.07 16.29 20.76
C TRP A 156 10.53 15.62 22.03
#